data_AF-A0A352M3L9-F1
#
_entry.id   AF-A0A352M3L9-F1
#
_cell.length_a   1.000
_cell.length_b   1.000
_cell.length_c   1.000
_cell.angle_alpha   90.00
_cell.angle_beta   90.00
_cell.angle_gamma   90.00
#
_symmetry.space_group_name_H-M   'P 1'
#
loop_
_entity.id
_entity.type
_entity.pdbx_description
1 polymer ?
#
loop_
_entity_poly.entity_id
_entity_poly.type
_entity_poly.pdbx_seq_one_letter_code
_entity_poly.pdbx_strand_id
1 'polypeptide(L)'
;WGFGAADKGMLDAVGSSIFGFILASLYAILMTHPGRTVNLFSGSIVEGIQDIAGVIFLFIGIGMLVSSVTSPAVAVLLNPVINGLVPSGKMGFLIFFAALSPLALYRGPLNMFGMGAGVAALLMSLKILPVAALAGAFVAVQYVQAVSDPTNSQNVWTAEYSGEETSSILKATLPYTWLMCVAMLILTIFTKW
;
A
#
# COMPACT_ATOMS: atom_id res chain seq x y z
N TRP A 1 6.48 11.27 21.25
CA TRP A 1 7.49 10.56 20.46
C TRP A 1 8.24 9.62 21.38
N GLY A 2 7.90 8.34 21.34
CA GLY A 2 8.33 7.28 22.26
C GLY A 2 7.54 6.00 21.90
N PHE A 3 7.77 4.87 22.57
CA PHE A 3 7.09 3.60 22.27
C PHE A 3 5.56 3.58 22.55
N GLY A 4 4.95 4.75 22.77
CA GLY A 4 3.58 4.89 23.22
C GLY A 4 3.41 4.72 24.73
N ALA A 5 2.17 4.59 25.17
CA ALA A 5 1.79 4.30 26.55
C ALA A 5 1.53 2.79 26.65
N ALA A 6 2.61 2.02 26.85
CA ALA A 6 2.54 0.56 26.94
C ALA A 6 1.60 0.09 28.07
N ASP A 7 1.48 0.89 29.14
CA ASP A 7 0.54 0.75 30.25
C ASP A 7 -0.95 0.85 29.84
N LYS A 8 -1.23 1.47 28.68
CA LYS A 8 -2.58 1.61 28.11
C LYS A 8 -2.81 0.74 26.87
N GLY A 9 -1.89 -0.17 26.57
CA GLY A 9 -1.95 -1.01 25.37
C GLY A 9 -1.76 -0.25 24.05
N MET A 10 -1.30 1.00 24.12
CA MET A 10 -1.05 1.85 22.95
C MET A 10 0.44 1.86 22.64
N LEU A 11 0.89 0.91 21.81
CA LEU A 11 2.22 0.95 21.21
C LEU A 11 2.22 1.90 20.02
N ASP A 12 3.16 2.85 19.99
CA ASP A 12 3.44 3.62 18.77
C ASP A 12 4.15 2.70 17.77
N ALA A 13 3.37 2.14 16.83
CA ALA A 13 3.86 1.17 15.86
C ALA A 13 5.04 1.69 15.02
N VAL A 14 5.05 2.99 14.72
CA VAL A 14 6.13 3.60 13.92
C VAL A 14 7.40 3.69 14.78
N GLY A 15 7.28 4.27 15.97
CA GLY A 15 8.39 4.35 16.93
C GLY A 15 8.96 2.98 17.26
N SER A 16 8.12 1.99 17.57
CA SER A 16 8.56 0.63 17.89
C SER A 16 9.28 -0.05 16.73
N SER A 17 8.82 0.16 15.49
CA SER A 17 9.45 -0.43 14.31
C SER A 17 10.84 0.16 14.08
N ILE A 18 10.99 1.49 14.16
CA ILE A 18 12.28 2.16 13.97
C ILE A 18 13.31 1.68 15.02
N PHE A 19 12.92 1.69 16.30
CA PHE A 19 13.79 1.20 17.37
C PHE A 19 14.09 -0.30 17.23
N GLY A 20 13.11 -1.10 16.83
CA GLY A 20 13.29 -2.52 16.57
C GLY A 20 14.34 -2.78 15.49
N PHE A 21 14.27 -2.07 14.36
CA PHE A 21 15.28 -2.16 13.30
C PHE A 21 16.67 -1.73 13.78
N ILE A 22 16.78 -0.62 14.51
CA ILE A 22 18.07 -0.15 15.05
C ILE A 22 18.69 -1.21 15.96
N LEU A 23 17.93 -1.76 16.90
CA LEU A 23 18.42 -2.77 17.83
C LEU A 23 18.77 -4.09 17.13
N ALA A 24 17.94 -4.53 16.17
CA ALA A 24 18.21 -5.74 15.41
C ALA A 24 19.49 -5.60 14.57
N SER A 25 19.68 -4.47 13.89
CA SER A 25 20.90 -4.19 13.12
C SER A 25 22.14 -4.12 14.02
N LEU A 26 22.05 -3.44 15.17
CA LEU A 26 23.15 -3.41 16.14
C LEU A 26 23.50 -4.81 16.65
N TYR A 27 22.48 -5.60 17.01
CA TYR A 27 22.67 -6.98 17.45
C TYR A 27 23.35 -7.84 16.38
N ALA A 28 22.89 -7.77 15.13
CA ALA A 28 23.48 -8.52 14.02
C ALA A 28 24.95 -8.17 13.79
N ILE A 29 25.31 -6.88 13.85
CA ILE A 29 26.69 -6.42 13.66
C ILE A 29 27.57 -6.83 14.85
N LEU A 30 27.07 -6.71 16.08
CA LEU A 30 27.81 -7.12 17.29
C LEU A 30 28.12 -8.62 17.30
N MET A 31 27.21 -9.45 16.80
CA MET A 31 27.39 -10.90 16.76
C MET A 31 28.30 -11.37 15.61
N THR A 32 28.33 -10.63 14.49
CA THR A 32 29.10 -11.05 13.30
C THR A 32 30.46 -10.36 13.20
N HIS A 33 30.54 -9.05 13.49
CA HIS A 33 31.71 -8.22 13.30
C HIS A 33 31.86 -7.14 14.40
N PRO A 34 32.02 -7.53 15.68
CA PRO A 34 31.98 -6.61 16.82
C PRO A 34 33.03 -5.48 16.72
N GLY A 35 34.22 -5.76 16.18
CA GLY A 35 35.30 -4.77 16.03
C GLY A 35 35.05 -3.69 14.96
N ARG A 36 34.02 -3.84 14.12
CA ARG A 36 33.68 -2.88 13.05
C ARG A 36 32.29 -2.27 13.23
N THR A 37 31.72 -2.35 14.43
CA THR A 37 30.33 -1.96 14.69
C THR A 37 29.99 -0.56 14.23
N VAL A 38 30.79 0.43 14.60
CA VAL A 38 30.54 1.84 14.24
C VAL A 38 30.61 2.04 12.72
N ASN A 39 31.61 1.46 12.06
CA ASN A 39 31.81 1.64 10.62
C ASN A 39 30.72 0.95 9.80
N LEU A 40 30.37 -0.29 10.14
CA LEU A 40 29.32 -1.04 9.45
C LEU A 40 27.96 -0.39 9.68
N PHE A 41 27.62 -0.03 10.93
CA PHE A 41 26.33 0.59 11.23
C PHE A 41 26.17 1.95 10.53
N SER A 42 27.20 2.79 10.55
CA SER A 42 27.18 4.09 9.87
C SER A 42 27.10 3.93 8.35
N GLY A 43 27.84 2.97 7.79
CA GLY A 43 27.80 2.64 6.36
C GLY A 43 26.41 2.18 5.91
N SER A 44 25.80 1.24 6.65
CA SER A 44 24.47 0.72 6.34
C SER A 44 23.37 1.78 6.41
N ILE A 45 23.50 2.81 7.27
CA ILE A 45 22.56 3.94 7.28
C ILE A 45 22.69 4.74 5.97
N VAL A 46 23.91 5.03 5.52
CA VAL A 46 24.14 5.83 4.31
C VAL A 46 23.67 5.06 3.07
N GLU A 47 24.03 3.78 2.97
CA GLU A 47 23.60 2.89 1.89
C GLU A 47 22.08 2.75 1.86
N GLY A 48 21.46 2.51 3.02
CA GLY A 48 20.01 2.43 3.15
C GLY A 48 19.28 3.70 2.69
N ILE A 49 19.81 4.89 3.00
CA ILE A 49 19.24 6.16 2.52
C ILE A 49 19.37 6.28 0.99
N GLN A 50 20.50 5.89 0.41
CA GLN A 50 20.73 5.93 -1.03
C GLN A 50 19.77 4.99 -1.77
N ASP A 51 19.57 3.78 -1.26
CA ASP A 51 18.70 2.77 -1.85
C ASP A 51 17.22 3.20 -1.89
N ILE A 52 16.76 3.92 -0.87
CA ILE A 52 15.36 4.37 -0.80
C ILE A 52 15.13 5.78 -1.36
N ALA A 53 16.17 6.48 -1.87
CA ALA A 53 16.05 7.86 -2.31
C ALA A 53 14.94 8.05 -3.36
N GLY A 54 14.89 7.17 -4.37
CA GLY A 54 13.83 7.19 -5.39
C GLY A 54 12.43 6.95 -4.81
N VAL A 55 12.33 6.07 -3.80
CA VAL A 55 11.09 5.77 -3.09
C VAL A 55 10.61 6.97 -2.28
N ILE A 56 11.53 7.71 -1.63
CA ILE A 56 11.21 8.96 -0.92
C ILE A 56 10.60 9.98 -1.87
N PHE A 57 11.20 10.20 -3.04
CA PHE A 57 10.66 11.12 -4.05
C PHE A 57 9.27 10.70 -4.54
N LEU A 58 9.05 9.40 -4.75
CA LEU A 58 7.74 8.88 -5.11
C LEU A 58 6.69 9.19 -4.02
N PHE A 59 7.00 8.95 -2.74
CA PHE A 59 6.07 9.23 -1.64
C PHE A 59 5.78 10.73 -1.47
N ILE A 60 6.77 11.59 -1.71
CA ILE A 60 6.55 13.04 -1.74
C ILE A 60 5.55 13.39 -2.86
N GLY A 61 5.73 12.84 -4.07
CA GLY A 61 4.83 13.06 -5.19
C GLY A 61 3.41 12.55 -4.92
N ILE A 62 3.27 11.36 -4.34
CA ILE A 62 1.98 10.80 -3.90
C ILE A 62 1.32 11.72 -2.86
N GLY A 63 2.08 12.20 -1.87
CA GLY A 63 1.59 13.11 -0.84
C GLY A 63 1.06 14.42 -1.41
N MET A 64 1.78 15.03 -2.36
CA MET A 64 1.33 16.23 -3.08
C MET A 64 0.03 15.98 -3.84
N LEU A 65 -0.08 14.82 -4.50
CA LEU A 65 -1.24 14.46 -5.31
C LEU A 65 -2.46 14.18 -4.42
N VAL A 66 -2.29 13.41 -3.33
CA VAL A 66 -3.35 13.15 -2.34
C VAL A 66 -3.83 14.46 -1.72
N SER A 67 -2.91 15.35 -1.31
CA SER A 67 -3.25 16.67 -0.76
C SER A 67 -4.05 17.52 -1.76
N SER A 68 -3.66 17.50 -3.04
CA SER A 68 -4.34 18.25 -4.09
C SER A 68 -5.75 17.70 -4.36
N VAL A 69 -5.90 16.38 -4.45
CA VAL A 69 -7.18 15.71 -4.76
C VAL A 69 -8.16 15.78 -3.59
N THR A 70 -7.66 15.81 -2.35
CA THR A 70 -8.49 15.95 -1.14
C THR A 70 -8.86 17.39 -0.83
N SER A 71 -8.29 18.37 -1.53
CA SER A 71 -8.66 19.78 -1.39
C SER A 71 -10.13 20.02 -1.78
N PRO A 72 -10.90 20.81 -1.00
CA PRO A 72 -12.32 21.07 -1.27
C PRO A 72 -12.59 21.60 -2.68
N ALA A 73 -11.71 22.46 -3.21
CA ALA A 73 -11.86 23.05 -4.54
C ALA A 73 -11.80 22.00 -5.66
N VAL A 74 -10.92 21.00 -5.51
CA VAL A 74 -10.74 19.92 -6.48
C VAL A 74 -11.80 18.83 -6.30
N ALA A 75 -12.15 18.51 -5.06
CA ALA A 75 -13.20 17.55 -4.74
C ALA A 75 -14.54 17.95 -5.38
N VAL A 76 -14.93 19.23 -5.35
CA VAL A 76 -16.19 19.71 -5.98
C VAL A 76 -16.23 19.41 -7.48
N LEU A 77 -15.09 19.53 -8.17
CA LEU A 77 -14.98 19.25 -9.60
C LEU A 77 -14.95 17.74 -9.90
N LEU A 78 -14.34 16.94 -9.03
CA LEU A 78 -14.23 15.49 -9.20
C LEU A 78 -15.52 14.73 -8.81
N ASN A 79 -16.27 15.24 -7.83
CA ASN A 79 -17.52 14.63 -7.34
C ASN A 79 -18.51 14.24 -8.45
N PRO A 80 -18.86 15.09 -9.45
CA PRO A 80 -19.77 14.69 -10.52
C PRO A 80 -19.17 13.61 -11.43
N VAL A 81 -17.87 13.63 -11.67
CA VAL A 81 -17.18 12.61 -12.48
C VAL A 81 -17.19 11.26 -11.77
N ILE A 82 -16.86 11.25 -10.47
CA ILE A 82 -16.87 10.04 -9.64
C ILE A 82 -18.29 9.49 -9.49
N ASN A 83 -19.30 10.35 -9.28
CA ASN A 83 -20.70 9.92 -9.24
C ASN A 83 -21.17 9.27 -10.55
N GLY A 84 -20.68 9.75 -11.70
CA GLY A 84 -21.02 9.15 -13.00
C GLY A 84 -20.34 7.81 -13.26
N LEU A 85 -19.17 7.58 -12.65
CA LEU A 85 -18.35 6.39 -12.87
C LEU A 85 -18.64 5.26 -11.87
N VAL A 86 -18.93 5.59 -10.61
CA VAL A 86 -19.05 4.59 -9.55
C VAL A 86 -20.47 4.03 -9.52
N PRO A 87 -20.63 2.71 -9.77
CA PRO A 87 -21.95 2.10 -9.78
C PRO A 87 -22.50 1.94 -8.36
N SER A 88 -23.82 2.12 -8.23
CA SER A 88 -24.56 2.00 -6.96
C SER A 88 -25.14 0.61 -6.68
N GLY A 89 -25.07 -0.32 -7.64
CA GLY A 89 -25.60 -1.68 -7.51
C GLY A 89 -24.53 -2.75 -7.22
N LYS A 90 -24.94 -3.84 -6.56
CA LYS A 90 -24.07 -4.99 -6.19
C LYS A 90 -23.21 -5.48 -7.36
N MET A 91 -23.86 -5.75 -8.49
CA MET A 91 -23.19 -6.29 -9.68
C MET A 91 -22.27 -5.26 -10.33
N GLY A 92 -22.70 -4.00 -10.38
CA GLY A 92 -21.87 -2.92 -10.89
C GLY A 92 -20.61 -2.74 -10.05
N PHE A 93 -20.73 -2.77 -8.72
CA PHE A 93 -19.60 -2.71 -7.80
C PHE A 93 -18.61 -3.87 -8.01
N LEU A 94 -19.12 -5.10 -8.15
CA LEU A 94 -18.29 -6.27 -8.42
C LEU A 94 -17.46 -6.04 -9.69
N ILE A 95 -18.13 -5.71 -10.79
CA ILE A 95 -17.50 -5.53 -12.10
C ILE A 95 -16.52 -4.36 -12.06
N PHE A 96 -16.91 -3.24 -11.45
CA PHE A 96 -16.09 -2.03 -11.37
C PHE A 96 -14.78 -2.28 -10.62
N PHE A 97 -14.85 -2.79 -9.40
CA PHE A 97 -13.65 -3.02 -8.60
C PHE A 97 -12.82 -4.21 -9.12
N ALA A 98 -13.45 -5.25 -9.68
CA ALA A 98 -12.71 -6.34 -10.31
C ALA A 98 -11.96 -5.87 -11.56
N ALA A 99 -12.62 -5.15 -12.47
CA ALA A 99 -11.99 -4.67 -13.70
C ALA A 99 -10.88 -3.65 -13.42
N LEU A 100 -11.08 -2.79 -12.42
CA LEU A 100 -10.12 -1.74 -12.07
C LEU A 100 -9.05 -2.20 -11.07
N SER A 101 -9.15 -3.38 -10.47
CA SER A 101 -8.18 -3.83 -9.46
C SER A 101 -6.71 -3.82 -9.92
N PRO A 102 -6.36 -4.06 -11.21
CA PRO A 102 -4.98 -3.89 -11.67
C PRO A 102 -4.44 -2.46 -11.53
N LEU A 103 -5.30 -1.44 -11.43
CA LEU A 103 -4.90 -0.07 -11.13
C LEU A 103 -4.38 0.12 -9.70
N ALA A 104 -4.38 -0.91 -8.87
CA ALA A 104 -3.70 -0.87 -7.58
C ALA A 104 -2.19 -1.11 -7.67
N LEU A 105 -1.70 -1.65 -8.79
CA LEU A 105 -0.26 -1.84 -9.02
C LEU A 105 0.45 -0.48 -9.10
N TYR A 106 1.75 -0.45 -8.80
CA TYR A 106 2.60 0.75 -8.91
C TYR A 106 2.08 1.96 -8.13
N ARG A 107 1.50 1.75 -6.94
CA ARG A 107 0.93 2.84 -6.11
C ARG A 107 -0.19 3.62 -6.80
N GLY A 108 -0.90 3.00 -7.74
CA GLY A 108 -1.99 3.60 -8.51
C GLY A 108 -3.26 3.97 -7.70
N PRO A 109 -4.34 4.40 -8.38
CA PRO A 109 -5.49 5.05 -7.75
C PRO A 109 -6.36 4.18 -6.84
N LEU A 110 -6.19 2.86 -6.86
CA LEU A 110 -6.88 1.97 -5.93
C LEU A 110 -5.95 1.38 -4.84
N ASN A 111 -4.69 1.82 -4.81
CA ASN A 111 -3.71 1.37 -3.82
C ASN A 111 -3.78 2.21 -2.55
N MET A 112 -4.05 1.60 -1.39
CA MET A 112 -4.11 2.35 -0.12
C MET A 112 -2.77 2.94 0.31
N PHE A 113 -1.66 2.38 -0.15
CA PHE A 113 -0.31 2.92 0.09
C PHE A 113 0.11 3.97 -0.94
N GLY A 114 -0.73 4.23 -1.95
CA GLY A 114 -0.54 5.24 -2.98
C GLY A 114 -1.60 6.34 -2.89
N MET A 115 -2.05 6.81 -4.05
CA MET A 115 -3.12 7.82 -4.12
C MET A 115 -4.53 7.26 -3.78
N GLY A 116 -4.66 5.94 -3.62
CA GLY A 116 -5.93 5.29 -3.31
C GLY A 116 -6.50 5.63 -1.94
N ALA A 117 -5.69 6.06 -0.97
CA ALA A 117 -6.19 6.61 0.29
C ALA A 117 -7.03 7.89 0.07
N GLY A 118 -6.59 8.77 -0.83
CA GLY A 118 -7.33 9.97 -1.22
C GLY A 118 -8.61 9.64 -1.98
N VAL A 119 -8.54 8.69 -2.92
CA VAL A 119 -9.72 8.22 -3.67
C VAL A 119 -10.74 7.55 -2.73
N ALA A 120 -10.30 6.72 -1.80
CA ALA A 120 -11.16 6.10 -0.79
C ALA A 120 -11.88 7.16 0.06
N ALA A 121 -11.17 8.20 0.51
CA ALA A 121 -11.76 9.30 1.27
C ALA A 121 -12.82 10.07 0.46
N LEU A 122 -12.59 10.30 -0.83
CA LEU A 122 -13.59 10.90 -1.73
C LEU A 122 -14.81 9.99 -1.89
N LEU A 123 -14.63 8.69 -2.10
CA LEU A 123 -15.74 7.73 -2.22
C LEU A 123 -16.58 7.64 -0.94
N MET A 124 -15.92 7.72 0.22
CA MET A 124 -16.61 7.76 1.52
C MET A 124 -17.42 9.05 1.70
N SER A 125 -16.91 10.20 1.25
CA SER A 125 -17.61 11.49 1.38
C SER A 125 -18.86 11.57 0.50
N LEU A 126 -18.82 10.92 -0.66
CA LEU A 126 -19.94 10.86 -1.62
C LEU A 126 -21.08 9.94 -1.18
N LYS A 127 -20.86 9.03 -0.22
CA LYS A 127 -21.87 8.10 0.33
C LYS A 127 -22.64 7.29 -0.72
N ILE A 128 -22.02 7.04 -1.88
CA ILE A 128 -22.61 6.25 -2.98
C ILE A 128 -22.75 4.78 -2.57
N LEU A 129 -21.81 4.29 -1.77
CA LEU A 129 -21.69 2.91 -1.33
C LEU A 129 -21.66 2.81 0.20
N PRO A 130 -22.15 1.71 0.80
CA PRO A 130 -21.94 1.42 2.21
C PRO A 130 -20.45 1.43 2.56
N VAL A 131 -20.06 2.12 3.64
CA VAL A 131 -18.66 2.24 4.06
C VAL A 131 -18.01 0.87 4.28
N ALA A 132 -18.77 -0.09 4.79
CA ALA A 132 -18.29 -1.46 4.99
C ALA A 132 -18.01 -2.19 3.67
N ALA A 133 -18.86 -2.00 2.66
CA ALA A 133 -18.63 -2.56 1.32
C ALA A 133 -17.41 -1.92 0.64
N LEU A 134 -17.27 -0.60 0.78
CA LEU A 134 -16.11 0.13 0.26
C LEU A 134 -14.80 -0.33 0.90
N ALA A 135 -14.78 -0.50 2.23
CA ALA A 135 -13.63 -1.04 2.95
C ALA A 135 -13.28 -2.46 2.47
N GLY A 136 -14.28 -3.33 2.29
CA GLY A 136 -14.08 -4.66 1.73
C GLY A 136 -13.51 -4.63 0.31
N ALA A 137 -13.96 -3.70 -0.54
CA ALA A 137 -13.41 -3.50 -1.88
C ALA A 137 -11.92 -3.11 -1.85
N PHE A 138 -11.55 -2.13 -1.03
CA PHE A 138 -10.15 -1.72 -0.94
C PHE A 138 -9.26 -2.82 -0.35
N VAL A 139 -9.76 -3.62 0.59
CA VAL A 139 -9.04 -4.83 1.08
C VAL A 139 -8.85 -5.86 -0.04
N ALA A 140 -9.90 -6.14 -0.83
CA ALA A 140 -9.82 -7.08 -1.94
C ALA A 140 -8.82 -6.62 -3.01
N VAL A 141 -8.87 -5.35 -3.39
CA VAL A 141 -7.96 -4.75 -4.37
C VAL A 141 -6.52 -4.67 -3.84
N GLN A 142 -6.33 -4.47 -2.53
CA GLN A 142 -5.02 -4.47 -1.89
C GLN A 142 -4.31 -5.82 -2.01
N TYR A 143 -5.03 -6.94 -2.16
CA TYR A 143 -4.40 -8.25 -2.37
C TYR A 143 -3.70 -8.36 -3.73
N VAL A 144 -4.26 -7.75 -4.78
CA VAL A 144 -3.61 -7.67 -6.11
C VAL A 144 -2.28 -6.94 -5.98
N GLN A 145 -2.30 -5.83 -5.24
CA GLN A 145 -1.11 -5.04 -4.97
C GLN A 145 -0.09 -5.78 -4.08
N ALA A 146 -0.53 -6.39 -2.99
CA ALA A 146 0.36 -6.94 -1.96
C ALA A 146 1.23 -8.08 -2.51
N VAL A 147 0.68 -8.84 -3.47
CA VAL A 147 1.36 -10.01 -4.05
C VAL A 147 1.96 -9.69 -5.41
N SER A 148 1.26 -8.98 -6.30
CA SER A 148 1.68 -8.84 -7.70
C SER A 148 2.41 -7.53 -8.03
N ASP A 149 2.42 -6.52 -7.15
CA ASP A 149 3.03 -5.22 -7.44
C ASP A 149 4.56 -5.31 -7.54
N PRO A 150 5.16 -4.94 -8.69
CA PRO A 150 6.62 -4.94 -8.88
C PRO A 150 7.36 -3.98 -7.94
N THR A 151 6.67 -3.00 -7.37
CA THR A 151 7.26 -2.00 -6.46
C THR A 151 7.43 -2.51 -5.03
N ASN A 152 6.98 -3.73 -4.72
CA ASN A 152 7.12 -4.32 -3.39
C ASN A 152 8.51 -4.97 -3.22
N SER A 153 9.18 -4.68 -2.09
CA SER A 153 10.53 -5.16 -1.80
C SER A 153 10.67 -6.67 -1.88
N GLN A 154 9.68 -7.44 -1.40
CA GLN A 154 9.71 -8.90 -1.49
C GLN A 154 9.76 -9.42 -2.93
N ASN A 155 9.12 -8.71 -3.87
CA ASN A 155 9.13 -9.09 -5.28
C ASN A 155 10.46 -8.74 -5.93
N VAL A 156 11.07 -7.61 -5.56
CA VAL A 156 12.42 -7.23 -6.00
C VAL A 156 13.45 -8.27 -5.54
N TRP A 157 13.43 -8.64 -4.26
CA TRP A 157 14.36 -9.63 -3.71
C TRP A 157 14.18 -11.02 -4.33
N THR A 158 12.93 -11.42 -4.56
CA THR A 158 12.63 -12.72 -5.20
C THR A 158 13.10 -12.75 -6.65
N ALA A 159 12.89 -11.65 -7.38
CA ALA A 159 13.34 -11.50 -8.76
C ALA A 159 14.87 -11.55 -8.85
N GLU A 160 15.57 -10.80 -7.99
CA GLU A 160 17.03 -10.77 -7.91
C GLU A 160 17.61 -12.14 -7.57
N TYR A 161 17.03 -12.85 -6.59
CA TYR A 161 17.45 -14.22 -6.23
C TYR A 161 17.25 -15.22 -7.37
N SER A 162 16.16 -15.07 -8.12
CA SER A 162 15.80 -16.00 -9.21
C SER A 162 16.47 -15.64 -10.54
N GLY A 163 17.16 -14.51 -10.63
CA GLY A 163 17.73 -13.99 -11.89
C GLY A 163 16.66 -13.54 -12.90
N GLU A 164 15.47 -13.18 -12.43
CA GLU A 164 14.31 -12.82 -13.25
C GLU A 164 13.98 -11.33 -13.10
N GLU A 165 13.12 -10.80 -13.99
CA GLU A 165 12.56 -9.47 -13.82
C GLU A 165 11.31 -9.50 -12.90
N THR A 166 11.10 -8.43 -12.13
CA THR A 166 9.86 -8.27 -11.32
C THR A 166 8.59 -8.28 -12.17
N SER A 167 8.69 -7.91 -13.45
CA SER A 167 7.61 -8.01 -14.44
C SER A 167 7.21 -9.46 -14.72
N SER A 168 8.16 -10.40 -14.73
CA SER A 168 7.88 -11.84 -14.87
C SER A 168 7.03 -12.33 -13.70
N ILE A 169 7.38 -11.93 -12.46
CA ILE A 169 6.63 -12.26 -11.25
C ILE A 169 5.22 -11.67 -11.29
N LEU A 170 5.07 -10.41 -11.70
CA LEU A 170 3.77 -9.77 -11.89
C LEU A 170 2.91 -10.57 -12.86
N LYS A 171 3.41 -10.89 -14.06
CA LYS A 171 2.63 -11.63 -15.07
C LYS A 171 2.23 -13.02 -14.59
N ALA A 172 3.11 -13.69 -13.84
CA ALA A 172 2.84 -15.01 -13.29
C ALA A 172 1.78 -14.98 -12.17
N THR A 173 1.81 -13.96 -11.30
CA THR A 173 0.94 -13.90 -10.12
C THR A 173 -0.38 -13.19 -10.36
N LEU A 174 -0.43 -12.24 -11.30
CA LEU A 174 -1.59 -11.37 -11.55
C LEU A 174 -2.90 -12.14 -11.80
N PRO A 175 -2.94 -13.22 -12.60
CA PRO A 175 -4.20 -13.96 -12.81
C PRO A 175 -4.75 -14.55 -11.50
N TYR A 176 -3.88 -15.05 -10.63
CA TYR A 176 -4.28 -15.64 -9.34
C TYR A 176 -4.75 -14.58 -8.35
N THR A 177 -4.02 -13.48 -8.25
CA THR A 177 -4.37 -12.40 -7.30
C THR A 177 -5.62 -11.65 -7.76
N TRP A 178 -5.83 -11.56 -9.08
CA TRP A 178 -7.06 -11.04 -9.66
C TRP A 178 -8.27 -11.92 -9.35
N LEU A 179 -8.16 -13.25 -9.52
CA LEU A 179 -9.22 -14.18 -9.14
C LEU A 179 -9.53 -14.12 -7.63
N MET A 180 -8.50 -14.00 -6.79
CA MET A 180 -8.67 -13.80 -5.35
C MET A 180 -9.40 -12.49 -5.03
N CYS A 181 -9.05 -11.40 -5.71
CA CYS A 181 -9.77 -10.12 -5.59
C CYS A 181 -11.26 -10.29 -5.91
N VAL A 182 -11.59 -10.96 -7.03
CA VAL A 182 -12.98 -11.25 -7.40
C VAL A 182 -13.69 -12.06 -6.30
N ALA A 183 -13.07 -13.12 -5.78
CA ALA A 183 -13.65 -13.92 -4.71
C ALA A 183 -13.91 -13.10 -3.43
N MET A 184 -12.98 -12.21 -3.06
CA MET A 184 -13.14 -11.33 -1.90
C MET A 184 -14.23 -10.27 -2.11
N LEU A 185 -14.37 -9.74 -3.33
CA LEU A 185 -15.46 -8.82 -3.68
C LEU A 185 -16.83 -9.50 -3.60
N ILE A 186 -16.93 -10.75 -4.08
CA ILE A 186 -18.15 -11.56 -3.93
C ILE A 186 -18.50 -11.73 -2.45
N LEU A 187 -17.53 -12.10 -1.61
CA LEU A 187 -17.73 -12.27 -0.17
C LEU A 187 -18.16 -10.95 0.50
N THR A 188 -17.58 -9.83 0.08
CA THR A 188 -17.95 -8.49 0.55
C THR A 188 -19.42 -8.18 0.22
N ILE A 189 -19.88 -8.49 -0.99
CA ILE A 189 -21.27 -8.28 -1.41
C ILE A 189 -22.24 -9.12 -0.57
N PHE A 190 -21.87 -10.33 -0.19
CA PHE A 190 -22.71 -11.19 0.63
C PHE A 190 -22.78 -10.77 2.10
N THR A 191 -21.72 -10.16 2.63
CA THR A 191 -21.58 -9.92 4.08
C THR A 191 -21.76 -8.47 4.50
N LYS A 192 -21.47 -7.50 3.63
CA LYS A 192 -21.31 -6.08 3.97
C LYS A 192 -22.01 -5.10 3.03
N TRP A 193 -22.88 -5.60 2.14
CA TRP A 193 -23.68 -4.77 1.23
C TRP A 193 -25.05 -4.38 1.78
#